data_AF-A0A7V9TDR6-F1
#
_entry.id   AF-A0A7V9TDR6-F1
#
_cell.length_a   1.000
_cell.length_b   1.000
_cell.length_c   1.000
_cell.angle_alpha   90.00
_cell.angle_beta   90.00
_cell.angle_gamma   90.00
#
_symmetry.space_group_name_H-M   'P 1'
#
loop_
_entity.id
_entity.type
_entity.pdbx_description
1 polymer ?
#
loop_
_entity_poly.entity_id
_entity_poly.type
_entity_poly.pdbx_seq_one_letter_code
_entity_poly.pdbx_strand_id
1 'polypeptide(L)'
;VPTPLTLTTNDAIKSSLYVDVFNILKDENSCSRFFGGAARAVHVLNQLTLQFRKKPLRSDLVGFQMSGHYINVSNLQTGASYRLFDKTIANSRGPIYNRNPQDAEAKRAVGRFQIHTREAKALMLLHELGHLLPGKDGNWLLPNDGGDGFLSMRNSRTVEQHCVDQIRALKN
;
A
#
# COMPACT_ATOMS: atom_id res chain seq x y z
N VAL A 1 7.55 7.34 16.29
CA VAL A 1 7.06 6.43 15.21
C VAL A 1 7.15 5.00 15.73
N PRO A 2 6.15 4.13 15.52
CA PRO A 2 6.18 2.74 16.00
C PRO A 2 7.38 1.95 15.46
N THR A 3 7.84 0.96 16.23
CA THR A 3 8.90 0.03 15.81
C THR A 3 8.49 -0.71 14.54
N PRO A 4 9.40 -0.90 13.56
CA PRO A 4 9.12 -1.72 12.38
C PRO A 4 8.84 -3.17 12.77
N LEU A 5 8.04 -3.86 11.95
CA LEU A 5 7.83 -5.29 12.01
C LEU A 5 9.08 -6.04 11.53
N THR A 6 9.39 -7.14 12.19
CA THR A 6 10.39 -8.10 11.72
C THR A 6 9.71 -9.14 10.85
N LEU A 7 9.77 -8.97 9.53
CA LEU A 7 9.19 -9.92 8.57
C LEU A 7 10.20 -11.01 8.17
N THR A 8 9.70 -12.23 8.04
CA THR A 8 10.39 -13.43 7.60
C THR A 8 10.02 -13.79 6.15
N THR A 9 10.64 -14.82 5.59
CA THR A 9 10.32 -15.33 4.25
C THR A 9 8.93 -15.97 4.14
N ASN A 10 8.32 -16.33 5.28
CA ASN A 10 7.00 -16.97 5.33
C ASN A 10 5.85 -15.95 5.36
N ASP A 11 6.15 -14.67 5.54
CA ASP A 11 5.15 -13.62 5.60
C ASP A 11 4.48 -13.35 4.25
N ALA A 12 3.25 -12.83 4.33
CA ALA A 12 2.40 -12.66 3.16
C ALA A 12 2.83 -11.53 2.22
N ILE A 13 3.74 -10.65 2.66
CA ILE A 13 4.37 -9.61 1.85
C ILE A 13 5.89 -9.77 1.92
N LYS A 14 6.57 -9.47 0.81
CA LYS A 14 8.04 -9.45 0.76
C LYS A 14 8.58 -8.42 1.77
N SER A 15 9.49 -8.87 2.64
CA SER A 15 10.16 -8.01 3.63
C SER A 15 10.74 -6.73 3.00
N SER A 16 11.37 -6.82 1.83
CA SER A 16 11.90 -5.65 1.11
C SER A 16 10.83 -4.60 0.76
N LEU A 17 9.63 -5.02 0.36
CA LEU A 17 8.54 -4.09 0.03
C LEU A 17 8.02 -3.38 1.27
N TYR A 18 7.86 -4.11 2.38
CA TYR A 18 7.49 -3.52 3.66
C TYR A 18 8.54 -2.50 4.11
N VAL A 19 9.83 -2.86 4.06
CA VAL A 19 10.94 -1.99 4.44
C VAL A 19 10.98 -0.73 3.57
N ASP A 20 10.76 -0.86 2.25
CA ASP A 20 10.70 0.30 1.34
C ASP A 20 9.61 1.28 1.76
N VAL A 21 8.39 0.79 2.00
CA VAL A 21 7.26 1.64 2.40
C VAL A 21 7.41 2.19 3.82
N PHE A 22 7.96 1.39 4.74
CA PHE A 22 8.30 1.84 6.09
C PHE A 22 9.28 3.02 6.03
N ASN A 23 10.35 2.91 5.24
CA ASN A 23 11.35 3.97 5.09
C ASN A 23 10.77 5.24 4.45
N ILE A 24 9.79 5.11 3.56
CA ILE A 24 9.06 6.26 3.00
C ILE A 24 8.26 6.99 4.11
N LEU A 25 7.63 6.24 5.01
CA LEU A 25 6.67 6.79 5.97
C LEU A 25 7.25 7.13 7.35
N LYS A 26 8.43 6.61 7.70
CA LYS A 26 8.99 6.73 9.05
C LYS A 26 9.43 8.14 9.44
N ASP A 27 9.69 9.01 8.47
CA ASP A 27 10.13 10.39 8.70
C ASP A 27 9.04 11.38 8.32
N GLU A 28 9.07 12.60 8.88
CA GLU A 28 8.13 13.66 8.52
C GLU A 28 8.44 14.24 7.14
N ASN A 29 7.60 13.94 6.15
CA ASN A 29 7.74 14.35 4.76
C ASN A 29 6.37 14.51 4.08
N SER A 30 6.33 14.82 2.78
CA SER A 30 5.06 15.03 2.06
C SER A 30 4.17 13.79 2.06
N CYS A 31 4.77 12.60 1.91
CA CYS A 31 4.05 11.34 1.89
C CYS A 31 3.46 11.00 3.26
N SER A 32 4.27 11.01 4.31
CA SER A 32 3.76 10.71 5.67
C SER A 32 2.72 11.74 6.12
N ARG A 33 2.86 13.02 5.77
CA ARG A 33 1.83 14.04 6.03
C ARG A 33 0.50 13.77 5.33
N PHE A 34 0.53 13.26 4.10
CA PHE A 34 -0.69 12.85 3.39
C PHE A 34 -1.45 11.76 4.16
N PHE A 35 -0.72 10.82 4.77
CA PHE A 35 -1.27 9.77 5.63
C PHE A 35 -1.53 10.21 7.09
N GLY A 36 -1.47 11.52 7.38
CA GLY A 36 -1.75 12.07 8.71
C GLY A 36 -0.58 12.05 9.70
N GLY A 37 0.66 12.03 9.20
CA GLY A 37 1.91 12.08 9.97
C GLY A 37 2.61 10.72 10.09
N ALA A 38 3.92 10.72 10.34
CA ALA A 38 4.75 9.54 10.30
C ALA A 38 4.32 8.45 11.31
N ALA A 39 4.00 8.87 12.55
CA ALA A 39 3.62 7.92 13.60
C ALA A 39 2.32 7.16 13.27
N ARG A 40 1.33 7.88 12.73
CA ARG A 40 0.04 7.31 12.34
C ARG A 40 0.18 6.43 11.10
N ALA A 41 0.88 6.90 10.07
CA ALA A 41 1.06 6.17 8.83
C ALA A 41 1.76 4.82 9.06
N VAL A 42 2.86 4.81 9.83
CA VAL A 42 3.58 3.58 10.16
C VAL A 42 2.77 2.64 11.04
N HIS A 43 1.99 3.18 12.00
CA HIS A 43 1.10 2.34 12.82
C HIS A 43 0.14 1.54 11.93
N VAL A 44 -0.55 2.22 11.01
CA VAL A 44 -1.53 1.57 10.13
C VAL A 44 -0.87 0.68 9.10
N LEU A 45 0.33 1.03 8.58
CA LEU A 45 1.12 0.14 7.73
C LEU A 45 1.41 -1.19 8.44
N ASN A 46 1.82 -1.16 9.71
CA ASN A 46 2.10 -2.38 10.47
C ASN A 46 0.83 -3.24 10.60
N GLN A 47 -0.30 -2.62 10.92
CA GLN A 47 -1.58 -3.32 11.07
C GLN A 47 -2.04 -3.95 9.75
N LEU A 48 -1.96 -3.19 8.65
CA LEU A 48 -2.25 -3.70 7.30
C LEU A 48 -1.33 -4.88 6.93
N THR A 49 -0.03 -4.75 7.23
CA THR A 49 0.96 -5.79 6.92
C THR A 49 0.62 -7.13 7.58
N LEU A 50 0.16 -7.10 8.85
CA LEU A 50 -0.25 -8.29 9.60
C LEU A 50 -1.54 -8.94 9.07
N GLN A 51 -2.40 -8.19 8.38
CA GLN A 51 -3.66 -8.69 7.81
C GLN A 51 -3.47 -9.44 6.50
N PHE A 52 -2.36 -9.25 5.80
CA PHE A 52 -2.18 -9.88 4.50
C PHE A 52 -2.16 -11.40 4.59
N ARG A 53 -2.83 -12.01 3.62
CA ARG A 53 -2.72 -13.43 3.29
C ARG A 53 -2.18 -13.56 1.87
N LYS A 54 -1.13 -14.36 1.69
CA LYS A 54 -0.58 -14.65 0.36
C LYS A 54 -1.44 -15.72 -0.30
N LYS A 55 -2.18 -15.34 -1.36
CA LYS A 55 -3.05 -16.25 -2.11
C LYS A 55 -3.06 -15.86 -3.59
N PRO A 56 -3.26 -16.80 -4.52
CA PRO A 56 -3.45 -16.45 -5.92
C PRO A 56 -4.83 -15.79 -6.13
N LEU A 57 -4.86 -14.69 -6.89
CA LEU A 57 -6.10 -14.11 -7.42
C LEU A 57 -6.29 -14.49 -8.88
N ARG A 58 -7.52 -14.41 -9.41
CA ARG A 58 -7.86 -14.78 -10.80
C ARG A 58 -7.06 -13.95 -11.82
N SER A 59 -6.93 -12.65 -11.59
CA SER A 59 -6.10 -11.74 -12.38
C SER A 59 -4.69 -11.68 -11.81
N ASP A 60 -3.69 -11.80 -12.68
CA ASP A 60 -2.26 -11.57 -12.42
C ASP A 60 -1.90 -10.08 -12.37
N LEU A 61 -2.79 -9.19 -12.81
CA LEU A 61 -2.54 -7.74 -12.80
C LEU A 61 -2.77 -7.07 -11.46
N VAL A 62 -3.51 -7.75 -10.58
CA VAL A 62 -3.86 -7.22 -9.26
C VAL A 62 -2.70 -7.50 -8.31
N GLY A 63 -2.08 -6.46 -7.75
CA GLY A 63 -1.05 -6.61 -6.73
C GLY A 63 -1.62 -7.04 -5.38
N PHE A 64 -2.63 -6.28 -4.92
CA PHE A 64 -3.32 -6.49 -3.66
C PHE A 64 -4.83 -6.43 -3.87
N GLN A 65 -5.57 -7.08 -2.96
CA GLN A 65 -7.04 -6.97 -2.92
C GLN A 65 -7.50 -6.85 -1.48
N MET A 66 -8.27 -5.80 -1.18
CA MET A 66 -9.01 -5.68 0.06
C MET A 66 -10.51 -5.80 -0.21
N SER A 67 -11.22 -6.60 0.58
CA SER A 67 -12.66 -6.83 0.40
C SER A 67 -13.36 -7.30 1.67
N GLY A 68 -14.69 -7.35 1.62
CA GLY A 68 -15.55 -7.72 2.75
C GLY A 68 -16.02 -6.51 3.54
N HIS A 69 -16.58 -6.76 4.73
CA HIS A 69 -16.91 -5.69 5.65
C HIS A 69 -15.64 -5.07 6.19
N TYR A 70 -15.75 -3.86 6.72
CA TYR A 70 -14.67 -3.23 7.46
C TYR A 70 -15.11 -2.91 8.88
N ILE A 71 -14.16 -2.94 9.79
CA ILE A 71 -14.31 -2.44 11.16
C ILE A 71 -13.52 -1.15 11.30
N ASN A 72 -14.02 -0.22 12.12
CA ASN A 72 -13.29 0.98 12.50
C ASN A 72 -12.48 0.68 13.75
N VAL A 73 -11.19 1.03 13.71
CA VAL A 73 -10.26 0.89 14.82
C VAL A 73 -9.85 2.29 15.29
N SER A 74 -9.84 2.47 16.60
CA SER A 74 -9.30 3.66 17.25
C SER A 74 -8.23 3.24 18.25
N ASN A 75 -7.03 3.79 18.09
CA ASN A 75 -5.91 3.56 18.99
C ASN A 75 -5.62 4.84 19.77
N LEU A 76 -6.03 4.87 21.05
CA LEU A 76 -5.88 6.04 21.91
C LEU A 76 -4.41 6.40 22.19
N GLN A 77 -3.50 5.43 22.19
CA GLN A 77 -2.08 5.66 22.47
C GLN A 77 -1.37 6.37 21.31
N THR A 78 -1.77 6.08 20.07
CA THR A 78 -1.16 6.67 18.86
C THR A 78 -2.02 7.78 18.25
N GLY A 79 -3.25 7.97 18.74
CA GLY A 79 -4.25 8.84 18.13
C GLY A 79 -4.72 8.36 16.76
N ALA A 80 -4.38 7.14 16.35
CA ALA A 80 -4.70 6.63 15.03
C ALA A 80 -6.16 6.14 14.98
N SER A 81 -6.94 6.69 14.06
CA SER A 81 -8.21 6.12 13.62
C SER A 81 -8.09 5.68 12.16
N TYR A 82 -8.55 4.46 11.87
CA TYR A 82 -8.46 3.80 10.57
C TYR A 82 -9.49 2.67 10.45
N ARG A 83 -9.73 2.16 9.25
CA ARG A 83 -10.53 0.95 9.02
C ARG A 83 -9.65 -0.24 8.67
N LEU A 84 -10.14 -1.45 8.94
CA LEU A 84 -9.56 -2.71 8.49
C LEU A 84 -10.63 -3.55 7.80
N PHE A 85 -10.29 -4.13 6.65
CA PHE A 85 -11.18 -5.00 5.88
C PHE A 85 -11.05 -6.46 6.32
N ASP A 86 -12.15 -7.21 6.27
CA ASP A 86 -12.20 -8.65 6.61
C ASP A 86 -11.15 -9.47 5.85
N LYS A 87 -10.88 -9.09 4.59
CA LYS A 87 -9.95 -9.81 3.71
C LYS A 87 -8.97 -8.85 3.09
N THR A 88 -7.69 -9.14 3.28
CA THR A 88 -6.57 -8.44 2.64
C THR A 88 -5.64 -9.49 2.02
N ILE A 89 -5.55 -9.50 0.69
CA ILE A 89 -4.81 -10.52 -0.07
C ILE A 89 -3.62 -9.87 -0.78
N ALA A 90 -2.44 -10.47 -0.62
CA ALA A 90 -1.29 -10.23 -1.47
C ALA A 90 -1.27 -11.29 -2.56
N ASN A 91 -1.45 -10.87 -3.81
CA ASN A 91 -1.62 -11.80 -4.92
C ASN A 91 -0.31 -12.51 -5.23
N SER A 92 -0.24 -13.82 -4.95
CA SER A 92 0.98 -14.60 -5.20
C SER A 92 1.32 -14.75 -6.69
N ARG A 93 0.35 -14.54 -7.58
CA ARG A 93 0.54 -14.48 -9.05
C ARG A 93 0.67 -13.05 -9.58
N GLY A 94 0.62 -12.08 -8.68
CA GLY A 94 0.61 -10.67 -9.02
C GLY A 94 2.01 -10.07 -9.20
N PRO A 95 2.07 -8.78 -9.59
CA PRO A 95 3.32 -8.07 -9.85
C PRO A 95 4.23 -7.90 -8.62
N ILE A 96 3.70 -8.08 -7.40
CA ILE A 96 4.49 -8.09 -6.17
C ILE A 96 5.50 -9.24 -6.17
N TYR A 97 5.08 -10.40 -6.68
CA TYR A 97 5.86 -11.65 -6.65
C TYR A 97 6.51 -11.95 -7.99
N ASN A 98 5.75 -11.81 -9.09
CA ASN A 98 6.19 -12.16 -10.42
C ASN A 98 7.08 -11.06 -11.04
N ARG A 99 8.17 -11.50 -11.65
CA ARG A 99 9.22 -10.64 -12.23
C ARG A 99 9.38 -10.80 -13.73
N ASN A 100 8.56 -11.59 -14.42
CA ASN A 100 8.84 -11.95 -15.81
C ASN A 100 8.82 -10.70 -16.71
N PRO A 101 9.98 -10.16 -17.13
CA PRO A 101 10.05 -8.89 -17.85
C PRO A 101 9.72 -9.07 -19.34
N GLN A 102 9.58 -10.33 -19.79
CA GLN A 102 9.29 -10.65 -21.19
C GLN A 102 7.79 -10.73 -21.48
N ASP A 103 6.94 -10.74 -20.45
CA ASP A 103 5.50 -10.68 -20.66
C ASP A 103 5.09 -9.30 -21.14
N ALA A 104 4.07 -9.22 -22.00
CA ALA A 104 3.49 -7.95 -22.45
C ALA A 104 3.05 -7.05 -21.27
N GLU A 105 2.87 -7.66 -20.09
CA GLU A 105 2.64 -7.01 -18.80
C GLU A 105 3.79 -6.10 -18.33
N ALA A 106 5.03 -6.36 -18.74
CA ALA A 106 6.17 -5.54 -18.38
C ALA A 106 6.12 -4.12 -18.93
N LYS A 107 5.21 -3.86 -19.89
CA LYS A 107 4.90 -2.52 -20.43
C LYS A 107 3.80 -1.79 -19.65
N ARG A 108 3.12 -2.46 -18.72
CA ARG A 108 2.06 -1.85 -17.90
C ARG A 108 2.67 -1.03 -16.77
N ALA A 109 1.97 0.04 -16.40
CA ALA A 109 2.40 0.95 -15.35
C ALA A 109 1.38 1.02 -14.21
N VAL A 110 1.87 1.25 -12.99
CA VAL A 110 1.07 1.75 -11.88
C VAL A 110 1.46 3.20 -11.65
N GLY A 111 0.52 4.10 -11.88
CA GLY A 111 0.84 5.52 -12.01
C GLY A 111 1.87 5.73 -13.12
N ARG A 112 3.00 6.35 -12.80
CA ARG A 112 4.13 6.55 -13.74
C ARG A 112 5.17 5.43 -13.75
N PHE A 113 5.06 4.44 -12.86
CA PHE A 113 6.12 3.46 -12.66
C PHE A 113 5.81 2.15 -13.37
N GLN A 114 6.82 1.53 -13.99
CA GLN A 114 6.67 0.22 -14.63
C GLN A 114 6.36 -0.85 -13.57
N ILE A 115 5.39 -1.72 -13.84
CA ILE A 115 4.72 -2.55 -12.83
C ILE A 115 5.66 -3.44 -11.98
N HIS A 116 6.81 -3.84 -12.53
CA HIS A 116 7.77 -4.72 -11.85
C HIS A 116 8.83 -4.00 -10.99
N THR A 117 8.90 -2.66 -11.05
CA THR A 117 9.92 -1.91 -10.32
C THR A 117 9.61 -1.82 -8.81
N ARG A 118 10.59 -1.40 -8.01
CA ARG A 118 10.40 -1.22 -6.56
C ARG A 118 9.38 -0.12 -6.30
N GLU A 119 9.45 0.95 -7.08
CA GLU A 119 8.57 2.12 -7.02
C GLU A 119 7.11 1.76 -7.26
N ALA A 120 6.82 0.97 -8.30
CA ALA A 120 5.45 0.55 -8.59
C ALA A 120 4.88 -0.29 -7.44
N LYS A 121 5.67 -1.19 -6.86
CA LYS A 121 5.24 -2.03 -5.74
C LYS A 121 5.01 -1.22 -4.47
N ALA A 122 5.89 -0.25 -4.18
CA ALA A 122 5.71 0.68 -3.09
C ALA A 122 4.44 1.51 -3.29
N LEU A 123 4.19 2.02 -4.51
CA LEU A 123 2.96 2.75 -4.84
C LEU A 123 1.71 1.88 -4.66
N MET A 124 1.73 0.61 -5.07
CA MET A 124 0.62 -0.32 -4.82
C MET A 124 0.32 -0.47 -3.31
N LEU A 125 1.35 -0.65 -2.47
CA LEU A 125 1.11 -0.82 -1.03
C LEU A 125 0.67 0.50 -0.35
N LEU A 126 1.22 1.64 -0.79
CA LEU A 126 0.77 2.97 -0.34
C LEU A 126 -0.67 3.28 -0.76
N HIS A 127 -1.09 2.80 -1.95
CA HIS A 127 -2.48 2.85 -2.40
C HIS A 127 -3.39 2.09 -1.44
N GLU A 128 -3.07 0.84 -1.11
CA GLU A 128 -3.88 0.08 -0.14
C GLU A 128 -3.95 0.76 1.23
N LEU A 129 -2.83 1.32 1.70
CA LEU A 129 -2.79 2.08 2.95
C LEU A 129 -3.74 3.29 2.92
N GLY A 130 -3.85 3.97 1.78
CA GLY A 130 -4.71 5.14 1.60
C GLY A 130 -6.20 4.82 1.71
N HIS A 131 -6.61 3.59 1.43
CA HIS A 131 -7.98 3.17 1.70
C HIS A 131 -8.26 3.08 3.20
N LEU A 132 -7.28 2.86 4.07
CA LEU A 132 -7.54 2.59 5.49
C LEU A 132 -7.67 3.86 6.34
N LEU A 133 -7.15 4.99 5.87
CA LEU A 133 -6.96 6.19 6.69
C LEU A 133 -7.98 7.27 6.30
N PRO A 134 -8.67 7.92 7.28
CA PRO A 134 -9.39 9.15 7.02
C PRO A 134 -8.45 10.36 6.95
N GLY A 135 -8.78 11.27 6.04
CA GLY A 135 -8.22 12.61 5.91
C GLY A 135 -8.67 13.55 7.02
N LYS A 136 -8.22 14.80 6.94
CA LYS A 136 -8.49 15.83 7.96
C LYS A 136 -9.96 16.27 8.01
N ASP A 137 -10.68 16.08 6.92
CA ASP A 137 -12.11 16.36 6.77
C ASP A 137 -13.01 15.21 7.24
N GLY A 138 -12.42 14.11 7.73
CA GLY A 138 -13.15 12.91 8.17
C GLY A 138 -13.52 11.96 7.03
N ASN A 139 -13.33 12.34 5.77
CA ASN A 139 -13.52 11.45 4.63
C ASN A 139 -12.33 10.49 4.49
N TRP A 140 -12.53 9.32 3.89
CA TRP A 140 -11.42 8.40 3.58
C TRP A 140 -10.45 9.05 2.59
N LEU A 141 -9.14 8.94 2.82
CA LEU A 141 -8.12 9.50 1.92
C LEU A 141 -8.30 9.00 0.49
N LEU A 142 -8.62 7.71 0.34
CA LEU A 142 -9.03 7.10 -0.92
C LEU A 142 -10.38 6.38 -0.75
N PRO A 143 -11.39 6.67 -1.60
CA PRO A 143 -12.60 5.85 -1.65
C PRO A 143 -12.25 4.42 -2.08
N ASN A 144 -13.11 3.45 -1.75
CA ASN A 144 -12.89 2.06 -2.20
C ASN A 144 -12.90 1.98 -3.72
N ASP A 145 -11.94 1.25 -4.29
CA ASP A 145 -11.88 1.07 -5.75
C ASP A 145 -13.11 0.34 -6.31
N GLY A 146 -13.74 -0.55 -5.53
CA GLY A 146 -14.99 -1.23 -5.93
C GLY A 146 -14.86 -2.14 -7.17
N GLY A 147 -13.63 -2.46 -7.59
CA GLY A 147 -13.38 -3.16 -8.86
C GLY A 147 -13.34 -2.23 -10.08
N ASP A 148 -13.49 -0.92 -9.91
CA ASP A 148 -13.34 0.09 -10.96
C ASP A 148 -11.85 0.42 -11.17
N GLY A 149 -11.31 -0.03 -12.30
CA GLY A 149 -9.92 0.23 -12.67
C GLY A 149 -9.59 1.70 -12.92
N PHE A 150 -10.55 2.52 -13.37
CA PHE A 150 -10.33 3.96 -13.55
C PHE A 150 -10.26 4.68 -12.20
N LEU A 151 -11.13 4.30 -11.26
CA LEU A 151 -11.08 4.82 -9.90
C LEU A 151 -9.77 4.42 -9.21
N SER A 152 -9.36 3.15 -9.37
CA SER A 152 -8.09 2.65 -8.84
C SER A 152 -6.88 3.45 -9.39
N MET A 153 -6.85 3.69 -10.70
CA MET A 153 -5.82 4.54 -11.30
C MET A 153 -5.83 5.98 -10.77
N ARG A 154 -7.01 6.56 -10.52
CA ARG A 154 -7.13 7.92 -9.96
C ARG A 154 -6.61 7.96 -8.53
N ASN A 155 -6.97 6.97 -7.73
CA ASN A 155 -6.51 6.81 -6.35
C ASN A 155 -4.98 6.64 -6.28
N SER A 156 -4.41 5.80 -7.15
CA SER A 156 -2.95 5.66 -7.28
C SER A 156 -2.28 6.99 -7.65
N ARG A 157 -2.87 7.78 -8.56
CA ARG A 157 -2.33 9.11 -8.92
C ARG A 157 -2.38 10.08 -7.74
N THR A 158 -3.43 10.06 -6.92
CA THR A 158 -3.52 10.87 -5.70
C THR A 158 -2.36 10.55 -4.76
N VAL A 159 -2.11 9.26 -4.49
CA VAL A 159 -0.98 8.85 -3.64
C VAL A 159 0.35 9.28 -4.26
N GLU A 160 0.52 9.05 -5.56
CA GLU A 160 1.74 9.43 -6.28
C GLU A 160 2.02 10.94 -6.15
N GLN A 161 1.02 11.81 -6.28
CA GLN A 161 1.20 13.26 -6.15
C GLN A 161 1.82 13.68 -4.81
N HIS A 162 1.54 12.96 -3.73
CA HIS A 162 2.08 13.27 -2.41
C HIS A 162 3.40 12.54 -2.09
N CYS A 163 3.63 11.39 -2.72
CA CYS A 163 4.71 10.47 -2.37
C CYS A 163 5.80 10.32 -3.44
N VAL A 164 5.69 11.01 -4.58
CA VAL A 164 6.55 10.79 -5.75
C VAL A 164 8.04 10.93 -5.44
N ASP A 165 8.44 11.90 -4.62
CA ASP A 165 9.85 12.14 -4.32
C ASP A 165 10.45 10.99 -3.51
N GLN A 166 9.73 10.52 -2.48
CA GLN A 166 10.17 9.40 -1.66
C GLN A 166 10.12 8.08 -2.45
N ILE A 167 9.10 7.87 -3.29
CA ILE A 167 8.99 6.68 -4.13
C ILE A 167 10.14 6.62 -5.16
N ARG A 168 10.49 7.76 -5.79
CA ARG A 168 11.59 7.83 -6.75
C ARG A 168 12.95 7.55 -6.11
N ALA A 169 13.13 7.89 -4.83
CA ALA A 169 14.36 7.60 -4.10
C ALA A 169 14.61 6.10 -3.89
N LEU A 170 13.62 5.23 -4.14
CA LEU A 170 13.81 3.77 -4.15
C LEU A 170 14.58 3.26 -5.38
N LYS A 171 14.81 4.11 -6.39
CA LYS A 171 15.68 3.80 -7.54
C LYS A 171 17.14 3.78 -7.09
N ASN A 172 17.53 2.69 -6.44
CA ASN A 172 18.91 2.25 -6.26
C ASN A 172 18.92 0.72 -6.18
#